data_AF-A0A953RY54-F1
#
_entry.id   AF-A0A953RY54-F1
#
_cell.length_a   1.000
_cell.length_b   1.000
_cell.length_c   1.000
_cell.angle_alpha   90.00
_cell.angle_beta   90.00
_cell.angle_gamma   90.00
#
_symmetry.space_group_name_H-M   'P 1'
#
loop_
_entity.id
_entity.type
_entity.pdbx_description
1 polymer ?
#
loop_
_entity_poly.entity_id
_entity_poly.type
_entity_poly.pdbx_seq_one_letter_code
_entity_poly.pdbx_strand_id
1 'polypeptide(L)' 'MRCPICRKEVPSDGEFIPFCSDRCRIIDLGNWASEKYTISTPVDPQTLEEIPLEEDDSE' A
#
# COMPACT_ATOMS: atom_id res chain seq x y z
N MET A 1 -4.64 -7.92 15.18
CA MET A 1 -4.19 -8.00 13.76
C MET A 1 -2.69 -8.29 13.68
N ARG A 2 -2.15 -8.77 12.56
CA ARG A 2 -0.70 -9.03 12.40
C ARG A 2 -0.05 -7.96 11.53
N CYS A 3 1.13 -7.50 11.93
CA CYS A 3 1.91 -6.53 11.16
C CYS A 3 2.30 -7.14 9.80
N PRO A 4 2.06 -6.45 8.67
CA PRO A 4 2.35 -6.98 7.34
C PRO A 4 3.85 -7.17 7.08
N ILE A 5 4.71 -6.41 7.77
CA ILE A 5 6.17 -6.46 7.58
C ILE A 5 6.84 -7.60 8.35
N CYS A 6 6.48 -7.80 9.62
CA CYS A 6 7.19 -8.75 10.49
C CYS A 6 6.30 -9.80 11.17
N ARG A 7 4.99 -9.78 10.92
CA ARG A 7 3.97 -10.72 11.43
C ARG A 7 3.78 -10.75 12.96
N LYS A 8 4.45 -9.85 13.70
CA LYS A 8 4.18 -9.60 15.12
C LYS A 8 2.76 -9.08 15.32
N GLU A 9 2.22 -9.30 16.52
CA GLU A 9 0.93 -8.75 16.92
C GLU A 9 1.00 -7.22 16.98
N VAL A 10 -0.05 -6.57 16.48
CA VAL A 10 -0.19 -5.11 16.50
C VAL A 10 -1.07 -4.73 17.70
N PRO A 11 -0.60 -3.84 18.59
CA PRO A 11 -1.42 -3.30 19.68
C PRO A 11 -2.68 -2.63 19.12
N SER A 12 -3.84 -2.92 19.72
CA SER A 12 -5.13 -2.40 19.26
C SER A 12 -5.29 -0.88 19.39
N ASP A 13 -4.53 -0.28 20.30
CA ASP A 13 -4.46 1.15 20.60
C ASP A 13 -3.12 1.78 20.15
N GLY A 14 -2.35 1.07 19.32
CA GLY A 14 -1.05 1.52 18.86
C GLY A 14 -1.12 2.69 17.87
N GLU A 15 -0.17 3.61 17.97
CA GLU A 15 -0.05 4.77 17.06
C GLU A 15 0.26 4.37 15.61
N PHE A 16 0.94 3.24 15.41
CA PHE A 16 1.48 2.83 14.10
C PHE A 16 0.61 1.82 13.36
N ILE A 17 -0.66 1.62 13.73
CA ILE A 17 -1.57 0.68 13.04
C ILE A 17 -1.59 1.01 11.53
N PRO A 18 -1.38 0.02 10.63
CA PRO A 18 -1.43 -1.44 10.81
C PRO A 18 -0.08 -2.12 11.16
N PHE A 19 0.94 -1.37 11.54
CA PHE A 19 2.29 -1.86 11.85
C PHE A 19 2.52 -1.99 13.36
N CYS A 20 3.43 -2.88 13.78
CA CYS A 20 3.76 -3.05 15.20
C CYS A 20 4.71 -1.98 15.76
N SER A 21 5.33 -1.17 14.89
CA SER A 21 6.27 -0.10 15.27
C SER A 21 6.58 0.83 14.10
N ASP A 22 7.13 2.02 14.39
CA ASP A 22 7.58 2.97 13.38
C ASP A 22 8.62 2.38 12.39
N ARG A 23 9.53 1.54 12.89
CA ARG A 23 10.48 0.82 12.03
C ARG A 23 9.78 0.03 10.92
N CYS A 24 8.68 -0.67 11.23
CA CYS A 24 7.95 -1.44 10.22
C CYS A 24 7.22 -0.53 9.24
N ARG A 25 6.69 0.61 9.69
CA ARG A 25 6.09 1.64 8.82
C ARG A 25 7.10 2.16 7.80
N ILE A 26 8.31 2.49 8.24
CA ILE A 26 9.38 2.99 7.35
C ILE A 26 9.85 1.91 6.37
N ILE A 27 9.95 0.65 6.80
CA ILE A 27 10.31 -0.47 5.89
C ILE A 27 9.26 -0.64 4.81
N ASP A 28 7.97 -0.57 5.15
CA ASP A 28 6.90 -0.67 4.17
C ASP A 28 6.99 0.44 3.12
N LEU A 29 7.17 1.69 3.58
CA LEU A 29 7.42 2.83 2.70
C LEU A 29 8.64 2.59 1.79
N GLY A 30 9.72 2.03 2.32
CA GLY A 30 10.90 1.67 1.53
C GLY A 30 10.61 0.60 0.47
N ASN A 31 9.77 -0.40 0.78
CA ASN A 31 9.35 -1.42 -0.18
C ASN A 31 8.54 -0.81 -1.33
N TRP A 32 7.66 0.15 -1.05
CA TRP A 32 6.94 0.92 -2.07
C TRP A 32 7.90 1.74 -2.93
N ALA A 33 8.78 2.53 -2.31
CA ALA A 33 9.73 3.38 -3.01
C ALA A 33 10.74 2.58 -3.85
N SER A 34 11.01 1.32 -3.49
CA SER A 34 11.91 0.43 -4.21
C SER A 34 11.19 -0.51 -5.19
N GLU A 35 9.91 -0.24 -5.50
CA GLU A 35 9.08 -1.02 -6.44
C GLU A 35 8.98 -2.52 -6.09
N LYS A 36 9.20 -2.88 -4.82
CA LYS A 36 9.16 -4.27 -4.37
C LYS A 36 7.75 -4.85 -4.37
N TYR A 37 6.75 -3.98 -4.23
CA TYR A 37 5.36 -4.34 -4.44
C TYR A 37 5.02 -4.14 -5.91
N THR A 38 4.75 -5.24 -6.60
CA THR A 38 4.41 -5.28 -8.02
C THR A 38 3.14 -6.10 -8.20
N ILE A 39 2.23 -5.64 -9.04
CA ILE A 39 1.07 -6.40 -9.49
C ILE A 39 1.48 -7.12 -10.78
N SER A 40 1.59 -8.45 -10.72
CA SER A 40 2.10 -9.27 -11.84
C SER A 40 1.08 -9.53 -12.96
N THR A 41 -0.17 -9.10 -12.79
CA THR A 41 -1.20 -9.35 -13.81
C THR A 41 -0.95 -8.50 -15.04
N PRO A 42 -1.01 -9.08 -16.25
CA PRO A 42 -0.91 -8.29 -17.48
C PRO A 42 -2.05 -7.27 -17.52
N VAL A 43 -1.71 -6.07 -17.98
CA VAL A 43 -2.71 -5.03 -18.19
C VAL A 43 -3.57 -5.43 -19.38
N ASP A 44 -4.86 -5.61 -19.17
CA ASP A 44 -5.83 -5.83 -20.24
C ASP A 44 -6.26 -4.47 -20.79
N PRO A 45 -6.01 -4.16 -22.08
CA PRO A 45 -6.43 -2.90 -22.68
C PRO A 45 -7.92 -2.58 -22.49
N GLN A 46 -8.78 -3.59 -22.44
CA GLN A 46 -10.23 -3.38 -22.25
C GLN A 46 -10.57 -2.88 -20.85
N THR A 47 -9.79 -3.27 -19.84
CA THR A 47 -9.98 -2.79 -18.45
C THR A 47 -9.54 -1.35 -18.24
N LEU A 48 -8.64 -0.84 -19.08
CA LEU A 48 -8.17 0.55 -19.00
C LEU A 48 -9.20 1.53 -19.55
N GLU A 49 -10.00 1.12 -20.55
CA GLU A 49 -11.02 1.96 -21.19
C GLU A 49 -12.23 2.22 -20.27
N GLU A 50 -12.44 1.39 -19.25
CA GLU A 50 -13.57 1.50 -18.31
C GLU A 50 -13.26 2.35 -17.06
N ILE A 51 -12.02 2.82 -16.87
CA ILE A 51 -11.67 3.72 -15.76
C ILE A 51 -12.14 5.12 -16.15
N PRO A 52 -13.16 5.71 -15.47
CA PRO A 52 -13.55 7.09 -15.74
C PRO A 52 -12.32 7.97 -15.52
N LEU A 53 -11.93 8.73 -16.56
CA LEU A 53 -10.96 9.79 -16.38
C LEU A 53 -11.63 10.83 -15.48
N GLU A 54 -11.33 10.81 -14.19
CA GLU A 54 -11.66 11.94 -13.32
C GLU A 54 -10.88 13.14 -13.88
N GLU A 55 -11.61 14.07 -14.51
CA GLU A 55 -11.08 15.37 -14.87
C GLU A 55 -10.60 16.02 -13.56
N ASP A 56 -9.32 16.35 -13.49
CA ASP A 56 -8.71 17.05 -12.36
C ASP A 56 -9.39 18.43 -12.22
N ASP A 57 -10.45 18.49 -11.39
CA ASP A 57 -11.15 19.71 -10.97
C ASP A 57 -10.27 20.51 -9.97
N SER A 58 -9.00 20.74 -10.35
CA SER A 58 -8.13 21.69 -9.68
C SER A 58 -8.38 23.09 -10.25
N GLU A 59 -9.37 23.79 -9.66
CA GLU A 59 -9.50 25.25 -9.76
C GLU A 59 -8.58 25.97 -8.75
#